data_AF-A0A963GLN3-F1
#
_entry.id   AF-A0A963GLN3-F1
#
_cell.length_a   1.000
_cell.length_b   1.000
_cell.length_c   1.000
_cell.angle_alpha   90.00
_cell.angle_beta   90.00
_cell.angle_gamma   90.00
#
_symmetry.space_group_name_H-M   'P 1'
#
loop_
_entity.id
_entity.type
_entity.pdbx_description
1 polymer ?
#
loop_
_entity_poly.entity_id
_entity_poly.type
_entity_poly.pdbx_seq_one_letter_code
_entity_poly.pdbx_strand_id
1 'polypeptide(L)'
;INYLEKHQHEIIDYRSRQIAGKPIGSGSIEKGCDQVIGRRQKKKGMSWRPAGSRSLGILKVIELNNEWDSVWFPQEAANDPSNLRLVSNA
;
A
#
# COMPACT_ATOMS: atom_id res chain seq x y z
N ILE A 1 -32.48 -13.73 -3.75
CA ILE A 1 -31.73 -13.60 -5.02
C ILE A 1 -31.52 -12.11 -5.40
N ASN A 2 -32.38 -11.20 -4.94
CA ASN A 2 -32.35 -9.74 -5.23
C ASN A 2 -30.98 -9.02 -5.13
N TYR A 3 -30.08 -9.41 -4.22
CA TYR A 3 -28.77 -8.75 -4.12
C TYR A 3 -27.94 -8.94 -5.40
N LEU A 4 -27.86 -10.16 -5.92
CA LEU A 4 -27.07 -10.45 -7.12
C LEU A 4 -27.68 -9.81 -8.37
N GLU A 5 -29.01 -9.80 -8.48
CA GLU A 5 -29.73 -9.15 -9.58
C GLU A 5 -29.53 -7.63 -9.56
N LYS A 6 -29.67 -7.00 -8.38
CA LYS A 6 -29.45 -5.55 -8.21
C LYS A 6 -28.04 -5.12 -8.59
N HIS A 7 -27.04 -5.91 -8.20
CA HIS A 7 -25.63 -5.60 -8.39
C HIS A 7 -25.02 -6.29 -9.61
N GLN A 8 -25.82 -6.87 -10.51
CA GLN A 8 -25.31 -7.64 -11.66
C GLN A 8 -24.31 -6.84 -12.53
N HIS A 9 -24.53 -5.54 -12.66
CA HIS A 9 -23.66 -4.64 -13.43
C HIS A 9 -22.30 -4.36 -12.76
N GLU A 10 -22.19 -4.60 -11.44
CA GLU A 10 -20.94 -4.46 -10.67
C GLU A 10 -20.14 -5.78 -10.62
N ILE A 11 -20.80 -6.90 -10.91
CA ILE A 11 -20.17 -8.22 -10.91
C ILE A 11 -19.20 -8.30 -12.08
N ILE A 12 -17.94 -8.60 -11.76
CA ILE A 12 -16.86 -8.72 -12.72
C ILE A 12 -17.13 -9.90 -13.68
N ASP A 13 -16.98 -9.68 -14.98
CA ASP A 13 -16.97 -10.76 -15.97
C ASP A 13 -15.68 -11.58 -15.85
N TYR A 14 -15.75 -12.63 -15.03
CA TYR A 14 -14.64 -13.55 -14.79
C TYR A 14 -14.28 -14.38 -16.02
N ARG A 15 -15.23 -14.64 -16.95
CA ARG A 15 -14.95 -15.39 -18.17
C ARG A 15 -14.05 -14.57 -19.10
N SER A 16 -14.42 -13.33 -19.37
CA SER A 16 -13.60 -12.43 -20.20
C SER A 16 -12.22 -12.20 -19.59
N ARG A 17 -12.12 -12.10 -18.25
CA ARG A 17 -10.82 -12.02 -17.55
C ARG A 17 -9.98 -13.27 -17.70
N GLN A 18 -10.59 -14.45 -17.59
CA GLN A 18 -9.90 -15.73 -17.78
C GLN A 18 -9.34 -15.85 -19.20
N ILE A 19 -10.15 -15.53 -20.21
CA ILE A 19 -9.73 -15.52 -21.62
C ILE A 19 -8.57 -14.54 -21.83
N ALA A 20 -8.59 -13.39 -21.17
CA ALA A 20 -7.51 -12.41 -21.21
C ALA A 20 -6.28 -12.76 -20.34
N GLY A 21 -6.23 -13.96 -19.73
CA GLY A 21 -5.12 -14.40 -18.87
C GLY A 21 -4.98 -13.60 -17.57
N LYS A 22 -6.02 -12.87 -17.14
CA LYS A 22 -5.98 -12.06 -15.92
C LYS A 22 -6.22 -12.95 -14.69
N PRO A 23 -5.58 -12.65 -13.55
CA PRO A 23 -5.87 -13.35 -12.30
C PRO A 23 -7.35 -13.14 -11.92
N ILE A 24 -8.00 -14.24 -11.54
CA ILE A 24 -9.42 -14.31 -11.17
C ILE A 24 -9.59 -14.22 -9.64
N GLY A 25 -8.62 -14.74 -8.88
CA GLY A 25 -8.67 -14.78 -7.43
C GLY A 25 -8.19 -13.49 -6.75
N SER A 26 -8.75 -13.22 -5.57
CA SER A 26 -8.38 -12.12 -4.67
C SER A 26 -7.14 -12.40 -3.81
N GLY A 27 -6.57 -13.61 -3.87
CA GLY A 27 -5.55 -14.08 -2.93
C GLY A 27 -4.32 -13.16 -2.78
N SER A 28 -3.82 -12.59 -3.88
CA SER A 28 -2.71 -11.63 -3.80
C SER A 28 -3.07 -10.36 -3.03
N ILE A 29 -4.30 -9.86 -3.22
CA ILE A 29 -4.83 -8.70 -2.51
C ILE A 29 -5.08 -9.03 -1.04
N GLU A 30 -5.69 -10.18 -0.75
CA GLU A 30 -5.90 -10.66 0.62
C GLU A 30 -4.59 -10.80 1.36
N LYS A 31 -3.56 -11.34 0.70
CA LYS A 31 -2.23 -11.46 1.30
C LYS A 31 -1.57 -10.09 1.50
N GLY A 32 -1.73 -9.16 0.56
CA GLY A 32 -1.30 -7.78 0.73
C GLY A 32 -1.94 -7.12 1.96
N CYS A 33 -3.27 -7.24 2.11
CA CYS A 33 -4.00 -6.73 3.28
C CYS A 33 -3.52 -7.38 4.59
N ASP A 34 -3.26 -8.69 4.60
CA ASP A 34 -2.66 -9.38 5.75
C ASP A 34 -1.27 -8.82 6.10
N GLN A 35 -0.38 -8.68 5.12
CA GLN A 35 0.98 -8.21 5.34
C GLN A 35 1.04 -6.75 5.80
N VAL A 36 0.26 -5.86 5.17
CA VAL A 36 0.28 -4.42 5.41
C VAL A 36 -0.48 -4.05 6.68
N ILE A 37 -1.65 -4.65 6.90
CA ILE A 37 -2.57 -4.27 7.99
C ILE A 37 -2.67 -5.40 9.02
N GLY A 38 -3.05 -6.61 8.58
CA GLY A 38 -3.46 -7.69 9.47
C GLY A 38 -2.44 -8.06 10.53
N ARG A 39 -1.19 -8.29 10.11
CA ARG A 39 -0.09 -8.73 10.98
C ARG A 39 0.18 -7.80 12.16
N ARG A 40 0.02 -6.48 11.97
CA ARG A 40 0.31 -5.49 13.01
C ARG A 40 -0.95 -4.95 13.68
N GLN A 41 -2.04 -4.74 12.95
CA GLN A 41 -3.14 -3.91 13.42
C GLN A 41 -4.36 -4.71 13.91
N LYS A 42 -4.49 -6.01 13.57
CA LYS A 42 -5.65 -6.85 13.90
C LYS A 42 -5.43 -7.81 15.09
N LYS A 43 -4.47 -7.54 15.99
CA LYS A 43 -4.27 -8.38 17.20
C LYS A 43 -5.20 -7.96 18.34
N LYS A 44 -5.37 -8.84 19.32
CA LYS A 44 -6.22 -8.60 20.51
C LYS A 44 -5.79 -7.33 21.25
N GLY A 45 -6.76 -6.48 21.60
CA GLY A 45 -6.53 -5.25 22.38
C GLY A 45 -6.00 -4.06 21.58
N MET A 46 -5.90 -4.17 20.25
CA MET A 46 -5.46 -3.06 19.40
C MET A 46 -6.63 -2.18 18.98
N SER A 47 -6.45 -0.87 19.09
CA SER A 47 -7.36 0.14 18.57
C SER A 47 -6.54 1.25 17.92
N TRP A 48 -7.01 1.73 16.78
CA TRP A 48 -6.30 2.72 15.98
C TRP A 48 -7.23 3.84 15.58
N ARG A 49 -6.76 5.08 15.68
CA ARG A 49 -7.42 6.20 14.99
C ARG A 49 -7.25 6.00 13.48
N PRO A 50 -8.22 6.42 12.64
CA PRO A 50 -8.14 6.27 11.18
C PRO A 50 -6.83 6.80 10.59
N ALA A 51 -6.37 7.98 11.05
CA ALA A 51 -5.10 8.55 10.62
C ALA A 51 -3.90 7.66 10.98
N GLY A 52 -3.84 7.14 12.21
CA GLY A 52 -2.74 6.28 12.66
C GLY A 52 -2.70 4.94 11.95
N SER A 53 -3.87 4.31 11.72
CA SER A 53 -3.97 3.07 10.95
C SER A 53 -3.46 3.25 9.52
N ARG A 54 -3.85 4.36 8.86
CA ARG A 54 -3.40 4.73 7.52
C ARG A 54 -1.89 4.96 7.48
N SER A 55 -1.34 5.78 8.38
CA SER A 55 0.10 6.07 8.41
C SER A 55 0.93 4.81 8.59
N LEU A 56 0.52 3.91 9.50
CA LEU A 56 1.19 2.62 9.69
C LEU A 56 1.11 1.72 8.45
N GLY A 57 -0.04 1.72 7.76
CA GLY A 57 -0.18 0.99 6.50
C GLY A 57 0.77 1.52 5.42
N ILE A 58 0.86 2.83 5.26
CA ILE A 58 1.77 3.47 4.30
C ILE A 58 3.22 3.13 4.62
N LEU A 59 3.65 3.29 5.88
CA LEU A 59 5.01 2.94 6.29
C LEU A 59 5.33 1.47 6.03
N LYS A 60 4.35 0.57 6.24
CA LYS A 60 4.55 -0.85 5.96
C LYS A 60 4.67 -1.15 4.46
N VAL A 61 3.94 -0.44 3.61
CA VAL A 61 4.10 -0.57 2.14
C VAL A 61 5.50 -0.12 1.72
N ILE A 62 5.96 1.04 2.19
CA ILE A 62 7.31 1.57 1.90
C ILE A 62 8.38 0.56 2.33
N GLU A 63 8.25 -0.01 3.53
CA GLU A 63 9.15 -1.05 4.04
C GLU A 63 9.14 -2.30 3.15
N LEU A 64 7.97 -2.82 2.78
CA LEU A 64 7.84 -4.04 1.97
C LEU A 64 8.36 -3.86 0.54
N ASN A 65 8.30 -2.64 0.00
CA ASN A 65 8.82 -2.31 -1.32
C ASN A 65 10.32 -1.97 -1.31
N ASN A 66 10.97 -1.91 -0.14
CA ASN A 66 12.34 -1.42 0.02
C ASN A 66 12.53 0.04 -0.44
N GLU A 67 11.50 0.87 -0.25
CA GLU A 67 11.47 2.28 -0.69
C GLU A 67 11.85 3.25 0.44
N TRP A 68 12.33 2.74 1.58
CA TRP A 68 12.62 3.55 2.77
C TRP A 68 13.58 4.70 2.44
N ASP A 69 14.73 4.39 1.84
CA ASP A 69 15.74 5.40 1.54
C ASP A 69 15.26 6.43 0.52
N SER A 70 14.46 6.02 -0.47
CA SER A 70 13.88 6.92 -1.47
C SER A 70 12.93 7.95 -0.85
N VAL A 71 12.12 7.51 0.14
CA VAL A 71 11.15 8.38 0.81
C VAL A 71 11.82 9.34 1.80
N TRP A 72 12.83 8.87 2.55
CA TRP A 72 13.50 9.67 3.57
C TRP A 72 14.62 10.56 3.00
N PHE A 73 15.27 10.13 1.92
CA PHE A 73 16.40 10.81 1.28
C PHE A 73 16.17 10.97 -0.23
N PRO A 74 15.14 11.73 -0.64
CA PRO A 74 14.90 11.97 -2.06
C PRO A 74 16.09 12.73 -2.68
N GLN A 75 16.48 12.35 -3.90
CA GLN A 75 17.65 12.94 -4.59
C GLN A 75 17.54 14.47 -4.76
N GLU A 76 16.32 15.01 -4.80
CA GLU A 76 16.06 16.45 -4.85
C GLU A 76 16.51 17.16 -3.55
N ALA A 77 16.37 16.52 -2.39
CA ALA A 77 16.88 17.05 -1.12
C ALA A 77 18.41 16.88 -0.99
N ALA A 78 18.97 15.84 -1.62
CA ALA A 78 20.41 15.59 -1.66
C ALA A 78 21.16 16.55 -2.61
N ASN A 79 20.50 17.00 -3.69
CA ASN A 79 21.05 17.91 -4.69
C ASN A 79 20.65 19.38 -4.47
N ASP A 80 20.05 19.74 -3.34
CA ASP A 80 19.81 21.14 -2.97
C ASP A 80 21.16 21.87 -2.79
N PRO A 81 21.49 22.89 -3.60
CA PRO A 81 22.74 23.64 -3.48
C PRO A 81 22.90 24.37 -2.13
N SER A 82 21.84 24.48 -1.32
CA SER A 82 21.89 24.94 0.07
C SER A 82 22.73 24.02 0.98
N ASN A 83 22.68 22.71 0.75
CA ASN A 83 23.40 21.71 1.55
C ASN A 83 24.91 21.68 1.26
N LEU A 84 25.32 21.98 0.02
CA LEU A 84 26.74 22.08 -0.39
C LEU A 84 27.49 23.25 0.30
N ARG A 85 26.78 24.29 0.75
CA ARG A 85 27.38 25.43 1.46
C ARG A 85 27.68 25.19 2.94
N LEU A 86 27.07 24.17 3.55
CA LEU A 86 27.29 23.86 4.97
C LEU A 86 28.52 22.95 5.19
N VAL A 87 28.82 22.05 4.24
CA VAL A 87 29.97 21.14 4.31
C VAL A 87 31.29 21.73 3.80
N SER A 88 31.27 22.89 3.13
CA SER A 88 32.47 23.57 2.61
C SER A 88 33.06 24.62 3.57
N ASN A 89 32.46 24.81 4.74
CA ASN A 89 32.91 25.76 5.77
C ASN A 89 33.35 25.08 7.08
N ALA A 90 33.75 23.80 7.02
CA ALA A 90 34.31 23.04 8.14
C ALA A 90 35.79 22.72 7.89
#